data_AF-A0A564ZEK0-F1
#
_entry.id   AF-A0A564ZEK0-F1
#
_cell.length_a   1.000
_cell.length_b   1.000
_cell.length_c   1.000
_cell.angle_alpha   90.00
_cell.angle_beta   90.00
_cell.angle_gamma   90.00
#
_symmetry.space_group_name_H-M   'P 1'
#
loop_
_entity.id
_entity.type
_entity.pdbx_description
1 polymer ?
#
loop_
_entity_poly.entity_id
_entity_poly.type
_entity_poly.pdbx_seq_one_letter_code
_entity_poly.pdbx_strand_id
1 'polypeptide(L)'
;MSEESKPTIEVACPCCQARLTVDPELGAVLHYELPPKVEVVTDLKAAVDELKGEAGRREAHFKESMEAEKEKGKLLERKFKELLKKAKDEPVIRPTRDIDLD
;
A
#
# COMPACT_ATOMS: atom_id res chain seq x y z
N MET A 1 1.06 -31.63 51.65
CA MET A 1 -0.05 -30.66 51.56
C MET A 1 -0.54 -30.77 50.14
N SER A 2 -1.69 -31.42 49.96
CA SER A 2 -2.22 -31.78 48.65
C SER A 2 -2.84 -30.55 48.01
N GLU A 3 -2.14 -29.93 47.06
CA GLU A 3 -2.74 -28.95 46.17
C GLU A 3 -3.62 -29.70 45.18
N GLU A 4 -4.91 -29.63 45.44
CA GLU A 4 -5.98 -30.21 44.64
C GLU A 4 -6.10 -29.38 43.35
N SER A 5 -5.41 -29.82 42.29
CA SER A 5 -5.42 -29.13 41.00
C SER A 5 -6.80 -29.23 40.37
N LYS A 6 -7.53 -28.11 40.34
CA LYS A 6 -8.80 -28.00 39.63
C LYS A 6 -8.63 -28.34 38.15
N PRO A 7 -9.66 -28.89 37.50
CA PRO A 7 -9.58 -29.23 36.08
C PRO A 7 -9.39 -27.96 35.26
N THR A 8 -8.40 -27.97 34.37
CA THR A 8 -8.19 -26.94 33.36
C THR A 8 -9.37 -26.91 32.40
N ILE A 9 -9.71 -25.72 31.90
CA ILE A 9 -10.83 -25.52 30.98
C ILE A 9 -10.30 -25.32 29.57
N GLU A 10 -10.81 -26.07 28.61
CA GLU A 10 -10.53 -25.85 27.19
C GLU A 10 -11.60 -24.95 26.57
N VAL A 11 -11.17 -23.83 25.98
CA VAL A 11 -12.06 -22.88 25.29
C VAL A 11 -11.49 -22.49 23.93
N ALA A 12 -12.37 -22.18 22.97
CA ALA A 12 -11.95 -21.65 21.67
C ALA A 12 -11.96 -20.12 21.68
N CYS A 13 -10.89 -19.45 21.21
CA CYS A 13 -10.90 -17.99 21.09
C CYS A 13 -11.91 -17.57 19.99
N PRO A 14 -12.86 -16.67 20.27
CA PRO A 14 -13.74 -16.12 19.23
C PRO A 14 -12.97 -15.27 18.20
N CYS A 15 -11.74 -14.85 18.53
CA CYS A 15 -10.89 -13.99 17.72
C CYS A 15 -10.17 -14.74 16.57
N CYS A 16 -9.52 -15.85 16.90
CA CYS A 16 -8.62 -16.58 16.01
C CYS A 16 -8.91 -18.08 15.96
N GLN A 17 -9.97 -18.54 16.62
CA GLN A 17 -10.37 -19.95 16.72
C GLN A 17 -9.28 -20.86 17.32
N ALA A 18 -8.27 -20.28 18.00
CA ALA A 18 -7.27 -21.04 18.73
C ALA A 18 -7.88 -21.81 19.90
N ARG A 19 -7.36 -23.01 20.15
CA ARG A 19 -7.67 -23.78 21.36
C ARG A 19 -6.84 -23.22 22.50
N LEU A 20 -7.51 -22.81 23.57
CA LEU A 20 -6.92 -22.25 24.77
C LEU A 20 -7.16 -23.19 25.93
N THR A 21 -6.12 -23.56 26.65
CA THR A 21 -6.23 -24.22 27.95
C THR A 21 -6.08 -23.17 29.03
N VAL A 22 -7.11 -22.96 29.83
CA VAL A 22 -7.21 -21.88 30.82
C VAL A 22 -7.29 -22.46 32.23
N ASP A 23 -6.52 -21.88 33.14
CA ASP A 23 -6.64 -22.10 34.58
C ASP A 23 -7.70 -21.14 35.16
N PRO A 24 -8.82 -21.65 35.70
CA PRO A 24 -9.88 -20.80 36.24
C PRO A 24 -9.53 -20.12 37.57
N GLU A 25 -8.55 -20.61 38.33
CA GLU A 25 -8.14 -19.99 39.62
C GLU A 25 -7.22 -18.80 39.39
N LEU A 26 -6.25 -18.96 38.50
CA LEU A 26 -5.28 -17.92 38.17
C LEU A 26 -5.81 -16.96 37.09
N GLY A 27 -6.88 -17.34 36.39
CA GLY A 27 -7.41 -16.58 35.25
C GLY A 27 -6.40 -16.50 34.08
N ALA A 28 -5.50 -17.48 33.98
CA ALA A 28 -4.37 -17.46 33.06
C ALA A 28 -4.51 -18.51 31.95
N VAL A 29 -4.03 -18.17 30.75
CA VAL A 29 -3.93 -19.12 29.64
C VAL A 29 -2.64 -19.92 29.81
N LEU A 30 -2.78 -21.22 30.03
CA LEU A 30 -1.67 -22.16 30.16
C LEU A 30 -1.15 -22.65 28.80
N HIS A 31 -2.03 -22.80 27.82
CA HIS A 31 -1.67 -23.28 26.48
C HIS A 31 -2.48 -22.58 25.38
N TYR A 32 -1.81 -22.30 24.25
CA TYR A 32 -2.35 -21.64 23.07
C TYR A 32 -1.97 -22.44 21.83
N GLU A 33 -2.95 -23.02 21.14
CA GLU A 33 -2.75 -23.76 19.91
C GLU A 33 -3.59 -23.15 18.78
N LEU A 34 -2.93 -22.62 17.74
CA LEU A 34 -3.59 -22.10 16.54
C LEU A 34 -4.19 -23.25 15.73
N PRO A 35 -5.37 -23.07 15.12
CA PRO A 35 -5.89 -24.07 14.19
C PRO A 35 -4.89 -24.30 13.05
N PRO A 36 -4.65 -25.55 12.65
CA PRO A 36 -3.76 -25.85 11.54
C PRO A 36 -4.29 -25.10 10.31
N LYS A 37 -3.45 -24.24 9.75
CA LYS A 37 -3.79 -23.51 8.53
C LYS A 37 -4.02 -24.57 7.47
N VAL A 38 -5.27 -24.75 7.06
CA VAL A 38 -5.59 -25.61 5.93
C VAL A 38 -4.85 -25.01 4.75
N GLU A 39 -3.76 -25.65 4.36
CA GLU A 39 -3.05 -25.31 3.13
C GLU A 39 -3.99 -25.68 2.00
N VAL A 40 -4.88 -24.75 1.66
CA VAL A 40 -5.56 -24.77 0.38
C VAL A 40 -4.43 -24.60 -0.60
N VAL A 41 -3.95 -25.71 -1.16
CA VAL A 41 -3.00 -25.71 -2.26
C VAL A 41 -3.65 -24.86 -3.34
N THR A 42 -3.26 -23.60 -3.41
CA THR A 42 -3.63 -22.71 -4.49
C THR A 42 -3.08 -23.37 -5.74
N ASP A 43 -3.97 -23.88 -6.59
CA ASP A 43 -3.62 -24.40 -7.91
C ASP A 43 -2.70 -23.38 -8.56
N LEU A 44 -1.47 -23.79 -8.91
CA LEU A 44 -0.46 -22.94 -9.52
C LEU A 44 -1.02 -22.18 -10.74
N LYS A 45 -2.04 -22.73 -11.40
CA LYS A 45 -2.77 -22.07 -12.48
C LYS A 45 -3.51 -20.81 -12.03
N ALA A 46 -4.19 -20.84 -10.89
CA ALA A 46 -4.89 -19.68 -10.34
C ALA A 46 -3.92 -18.54 -9.98
N ALA A 47 -2.75 -18.88 -9.43
CA ALA A 47 -1.70 -17.90 -9.14
C ALA A 47 -1.12 -17.29 -10.44
N VAL A 48 -0.94 -18.08 -11.50
CA VAL A 48 -0.48 -17.58 -12.80
C VAL A 48 -1.52 -16.65 -13.46
N ASP A 49 -2.81 -16.94 -13.34
CA ASP A 49 -3.87 -16.10 -13.90
C ASP A 49 -4.00 -14.76 -13.15
N GLU A 50 -3.83 -14.75 -11.82
CA GLU A 50 -3.78 -13.53 -11.02
C GLU A 50 -2.59 -12.64 -11.42
N LEU A 51 -1.39 -13.23 -11.60
CA LEU A 51 -0.19 -12.51 -12.03
C LEU A 51 -0.34 -11.88 -13.43
N LYS A 52 -1.02 -12.57 -14.37
CA LYS A 52 -1.33 -11.99 -15.69
C LYS A 52 -2.29 -10.81 -15.60
N GLY A 53 -3.28 -10.88 -14.72
CA GLY A 53 -4.20 -9.77 -14.44
C GLY A 53 -3.51 -8.54 -13.86
N GLU A 54 -2.45 -8.73 -13.06
CA GLU A 54 -1.63 -7.62 -12.57
C GLU A 54 -0.76 -6.98 -13.65
N ALA A 55 -0.12 -7.78 -14.51
CA ALA A 55 0.74 -7.26 -15.57
C ALA A 55 -0.03 -6.33 -16.53
N GLY A 56 -1.25 -6.74 -16.93
CA GLY A 56 -2.11 -5.91 -17.80
C GLY A 56 -2.50 -4.58 -17.16
N ARG A 57 -2.79 -4.56 -15.84
CA ARG A 57 -3.10 -3.33 -15.11
C ARG A 57 -1.91 -2.37 -15.04
N ARG A 58 -0.70 -2.89 -14.82
CA ARG A 58 0.53 -2.07 -14.80
C ARG A 58 0.81 -1.45 -16.15
N GLU A 59 0.67 -2.22 -17.24
CA GLU A 59 0.87 -1.71 -18.59
C GLU A 59 -0.15 -0.63 -18.97
N ALA A 60 -1.43 -0.80 -18.59
CA ALA A 60 -2.47 0.20 -18.84
C ALA A 60 -2.15 1.52 -18.14
N HIS A 61 -1.81 1.48 -16.85
CA HIS A 61 -1.45 2.68 -16.08
C HIS A 61 -0.18 3.35 -16.62
N PHE A 62 0.80 2.56 -17.06
CA PHE A 62 2.01 3.10 -17.68
C PHE A 62 1.71 3.82 -18.99
N LYS A 63 0.85 3.26 -19.86
CA LYS A 63 0.43 3.92 -21.11
C LYS A 63 -0.28 5.24 -20.85
N GLU A 64 -1.23 5.26 -19.91
CA GLU A 64 -1.93 6.48 -19.50
C GLU A 64 -0.95 7.56 -19.01
N SER A 65 0.00 7.17 -18.14
CA SER A 65 1.03 8.09 -17.64
C SER A 65 1.90 8.65 -18.77
N MET A 66 2.29 7.82 -19.73
CA MET A 66 3.10 8.24 -20.89
C MET A 66 2.34 9.17 -21.83
N GLU A 67 1.04 8.98 -22.00
CA GLU A 67 0.19 9.88 -22.78
C GLU A 67 0.05 11.23 -22.09
N ALA A 68 -0.21 11.24 -20.78
CA ALA A 68 -0.30 12.46 -19.98
C ALA A 68 1.01 13.28 -20.03
N GLU A 69 2.17 12.64 -19.94
CA GLU A 69 3.47 13.33 -20.05
C GLU A 69 3.71 13.94 -21.44
N LYS A 70 3.30 13.24 -22.52
CA LYS A 70 3.38 13.80 -23.88
C LYS A 70 2.49 15.03 -24.05
N GLU A 71 1.28 15.01 -23.49
CA GLU A 71 0.38 16.17 -23.54
C GLU A 71 0.93 17.36 -22.77
N LYS A 72 1.46 17.14 -21.56
CA LYS A 72 2.15 18.17 -20.77
C LYS A 72 3.32 18.77 -21.54
N GLY A 73 4.15 17.94 -22.19
CA GLY A 73 5.27 18.40 -23.02
C GLY A 73 4.82 19.35 -24.13
N LYS A 74 3.77 18.98 -24.88
CA LYS A 74 3.20 19.85 -25.94
C LYS A 74 2.65 21.16 -25.38
N LEU A 75 2.02 21.14 -24.21
CA LEU A 75 1.49 22.34 -23.56
C LEU A 75 2.62 23.29 -23.13
N LEU A 76 3.67 22.76 -22.52
CA LEU A 76 4.84 23.53 -22.10
C LEU A 76 5.55 24.16 -23.30
N GLU A 77 5.72 23.43 -24.40
CA GLU A 77 6.28 23.99 -25.64
C GLU A 77 5.47 25.17 -26.18
N ARG A 78 4.13 25.07 -26.17
CA ARG A 78 3.25 26.16 -26.62
C ARG A 78 3.39 27.37 -25.70
N LYS A 79 3.34 27.17 -24.38
CA LYS A 79 3.55 28.22 -23.39
C LYS A 79 4.91 28.89 -23.55
N PHE A 80 5.97 28.11 -23.75
CA PHE A 80 7.32 28.62 -23.98
C PHE A 80 7.37 29.51 -25.23
N LYS A 81 6.78 29.06 -26.35
CA LYS A 81 6.72 29.86 -27.59
C LYS A 81 5.95 31.17 -27.40
N GLU A 82 4.85 31.16 -26.65
CA GLU A 82 4.09 32.38 -26.36
C GLU A 82 4.85 33.34 -25.45
N LEU A 83 5.45 32.84 -24.37
CA LEU A 83 6.28 33.64 -23.47
C LEU A 83 7.51 34.21 -24.18
N LEU A 84 8.14 33.43 -25.06
CA LEU A 84 9.26 33.89 -25.87
C LEU A 84 8.86 35.03 -26.82
N LYS A 85 7.65 35.00 -27.38
CA LYS A 85 7.13 36.11 -28.20
C LYS A 85 6.90 37.35 -27.33
N LYS A 86 6.20 37.21 -26.20
CA LYS A 86 5.96 38.32 -25.27
C LYS A 86 7.25 38.97 -24.79
N ALA A 87 8.26 38.18 -24.45
CA ALA A 87 9.56 38.67 -24.01
C ALA A 87 10.35 39.42 -25.10
N LYS A 88 10.05 39.20 -26.40
CA LYS A 88 10.64 39.98 -27.50
C LYS A 88 9.95 41.34 -27.67
N ASP A 89 8.67 41.42 -27.32
CA ASP A 89 7.85 42.62 -27.46
C ASP A 89 7.94 43.54 -26.21
N GLU A 90 8.26 42.97 -25.04
CA GLU A 90 8.43 43.71 -23.79
C GLU A 90 9.83 44.37 -23.67
N PRO A 91 9.92 45.58 -23.09
CA PRO A 91 11.19 46.23 -22.83
C PRO A 91 12.03 45.40 -21.85
N VAL A 92 13.32 45.22 -22.17
CA VAL A 92 14.26 44.45 -21.34
C VAL A 92 14.54 45.22 -20.04
N ILE A 93 13.73 44.95 -19.02
CA ILE A 93 13.92 45.43 -17.65
C ILE A 93 14.55 44.29 -16.85
N ARG A 94 15.57 44.59 -16.04
CA ARG A 94 16.16 43.59 -15.14
C ARG A 94 15.06 43.07 -14.21
N PRO A 95 14.76 41.76 -14.19
CA PRO A 95 13.83 41.20 -13.22
C PRO A 95 14.34 41.49 -11.81
N THR A 96 13.47 41.98 -10.93
CA THR A 96 13.80 42.18 -9.52
C THR A 96 14.21 40.84 -8.92
N ARG A 97 15.42 40.76 -8.38
CA ARG A 97 15.88 39.54 -7.71
C ARG A 97 15.39 39.59 -6.28
N ASP A 98 15.02 38.44 -5.72
CA ASP A 98 14.59 38.36 -4.30
C ASP A 98 15.69 38.85 -3.33
N ILE A 99 16.95 38.85 -3.78
CA ILE A 99 18.14 39.31 -3.05
C ILE A 99 18.31 40.84 -3.13
N ASP A 100 17.69 41.50 -4.11
CA ASP A 100 17.76 42.96 -4.32
C ASP A 100 16.66 43.72 -3.54
N LEU A 101 15.90 43.03 -2.67
CA LEU A 101 14.85 43.60 -1.81
C LEU A 101 15.44 44.01 -0.43
N ASP A 102 16.23 45.08 -0.41
CA ASP A 102 16.62 45.80 0.84
C ASP A 102 15.54 46.81 1.26
#